data_AF-A0A6B2G9L8-F1
#
_entry.id   AF-A0A6B2G9L8-F1
#
_cell.length_a   1.000
_cell.length_b   1.000
_cell.length_c   1.000
_cell.angle_alpha   90.00
_cell.angle_beta   90.00
_cell.angle_gamma   90.00
#
_symmetry.space_group_name_H-M   'P 1'
#
loop_
_entity.id
_entity.type
_entity.pdbx_description
1 polymer ?
#
loop_
_entity_poly.entity_id
_entity_poly.type
_entity_poly.pdbx_seq_one_letter_code
_entity_poly.pdbx_strand_id
1 'polypeptide(L)' 'MLITALDDPFLSDKCYPFLEAKNHPHFDLLATKYGGHVGFNCRFNKVHNLWCEQQVLGFIKPHFNHSQ' A
#
# COMPACT_ATOMS: atom_id res chain seq x y z
N MET A 1 -0.26 -0.78 8.01
CA MET A 1 -0.55 -0.82 6.56
C MET A 1 0.71 -1.20 5.78
N LEU A 2 0.59 -2.13 4.84
CA LEU A 2 1.59 -2.49 3.83
C LEU A 2 1.02 -2.26 2.44
N ILE A 3 1.80 -1.67 1.53
CA ILE A 3 1.43 -1.48 0.12
C ILE A 3 2.40 -2.26 -0.75
N THR A 4 1.89 -3.08 -1.66
CA THR A 4 2.70 -3.92 -2.54
C THR A 4 2.01 -4.13 -3.89
N ALA A 5 2.76 -4.52 -4.90
CA ALA A 5 2.25 -4.83 -6.23
C ALA A 5 2.41 -6.32 -6.54
N LEU A 6 1.37 -6.91 -7.13
CA LEU A 6 1.33 -8.33 -7.50
C LEU A 6 2.14 -8.66 -8.75
N ASP A 7 2.54 -7.65 -9.51
CA ASP A 7 3.41 -7.77 -10.68
C ASP A 7 4.89 -7.53 -10.35
N ASP A 8 5.24 -7.46 -9.06
CA ASP A 8 6.63 -7.28 -8.65
C ASP A 8 7.47 -8.52 -8.98
N PRO A 9 8.48 -8.43 -9.87
CA PRO A 9 9.24 -9.59 -10.32
C PRO A 9 10.14 -10.20 -9.23
N PHE A 10 10.34 -9.50 -8.10
CA PHE A 10 11.16 -9.99 -6.99
C PHE A 10 10.36 -10.76 -5.93
N LEU A 11 9.03 -10.62 -5.92
CA LEU A 11 8.17 -11.23 -4.91
C LEU A 11 7.41 -12.41 -5.52
N SER A 12 7.50 -13.57 -4.88
CA SER A 12 6.66 -14.72 -5.23
C SER A 12 5.30 -14.63 -4.54
N ASP A 13 4.30 -15.39 -5.00
CA ASP A 13 2.95 -15.41 -4.40
C ASP A 13 2.94 -15.66 -2.87
N LYS A 14 3.95 -16.39 -2.37
CA LYS A 14 4.11 -16.71 -0.94
C LYS A 14 4.66 -15.53 -0.12
N CYS A 15 5.20 -14.50 -0.77
CA CYS A 15 5.77 -13.33 -0.12
C CYS A 15 4.70 -12.30 0.29
N TYR A 16 3.47 -12.44 -0.20
CA TYR A 16 2.37 -11.55 0.14
C TYR A 16 1.69 -12.01 1.43
N PRO A 17 1.68 -11.19 2.50
CA PRO A 17 1.18 -11.58 3.82
C PRO A 17 -0.36 -11.50 3.90
N PHE A 18 -1.06 -12.18 2.97
CA PHE A 18 -2.52 -12.18 2.90
C PHE A 18 -3.18 -12.84 4.11
N LEU A 19 -2.56 -13.92 4.62
CA LEU A 19 -3.06 -14.65 5.79
C LEU A 19 -2.92 -13.80 7.05
N GLU A 20 -1.78 -13.15 7.21
CA GLU A 20 -1.45 -12.28 8.33
C GLU A 20 -2.35 -11.04 8.32
N ALA A 21 -2.59 -10.43 7.16
CA ALA A 21 -3.53 -9.33 6.99
C ALA A 21 -4.97 -9.71 7.35
N LYS A 22 -5.38 -10.94 7.01
CA LYS A 22 -6.71 -11.44 7.37
C LYS A 22 -6.85 -11.71 8.87
N ASN A 23 -5.78 -12.16 9.52
CA ASN A 23 -5.81 -12.61 10.90
C ASN A 23 -5.43 -11.55 11.93
N HIS A 24 -4.91 -10.39 11.50
CA HIS A 24 -4.42 -9.36 12.41
C HIS A 24 -5.24 -8.06 12.29
N PRO A 25 -5.99 -7.66 13.34
CA PRO A 25 -6.95 -6.54 13.26
C PRO A 25 -6.31 -5.15 13.09
N HIS A 26 -4.99 -5.03 13.28
CA HIS A 26 -4.25 -3.78 13.10
C HIS A 26 -3.30 -3.79 11.88
N PHE A 27 -3.43 -4.79 10.99
CA PHE A 27 -2.55 -4.90 9.83
C PHE A 27 -3.35 -4.92 8.52
N ASP A 28 -3.36 -3.77 7.85
CA ASP A 28 -3.96 -3.63 6.52
C ASP A 28 -2.95 -3.91 5.41
N LEU A 29 -3.35 -4.72 4.43
CA LEU A 29 -2.58 -5.00 3.22
C LEU A 29 -3.29 -4.44 1.99
N LEU A 30 -2.63 -3.52 1.29
CA LEU A 30 -3.05 -3.00 -0.01
C LEU A 30 -2.19 -3.63 -1.10
N ALA A 31 -2.71 -4.66 -1.75
CA ALA A 31 -2.07 -5.32 -2.88
C ALA A 31 -2.64 -4.81 -4.20
N THR A 32 -1.85 -4.08 -4.99
CA THR A 32 -2.27 -3.60 -6.32
C THR A 32 -1.97 -4.63 -7.39
N LYS A 33 -2.81 -4.69 -8.43
CA LYS A 33 -2.57 -5.59 -9.57
C LYS A 33 -1.31 -5.20 -10.37
N TYR A 34 -0.98 -3.91 -10.39
CA TYR A 34 0.15 -3.34 -11.11
C TYR A 34 0.83 -2.26 -10.26
N GLY A 35 2.14 -2.07 -10.41
CA GLY A 35 2.89 -1.01 -9.72
C GLY A 35 4.30 -1.36 -9.24
N GLY A 36 4.83 -2.53 -9.61
CA GLY A 36 6.19 -2.98 -9.25
C GLY A 36 7.33 -2.14 -9.87
N HIS A 37 8.57 -2.41 -9.40
CA HIS A 37 9.91 -1.84 -9.73
C HIS A 37 10.09 -0.31 -9.81
N VAL A 38 9.14 0.46 -10.35
CA VAL A 38 9.17 1.95 -10.43
C VAL A 38 8.14 2.60 -9.50
N GLY A 39 7.71 1.83 -8.49
CA GLY A 39 7.13 2.25 -7.22
C GLY A 39 6.15 3.41 -7.31
N PHE A 40 4.90 3.14 -7.72
CA PHE A 40 3.75 4.04 -7.59
C PHE A 40 3.97 5.51 -8.06
N ASN A 41 5.05 5.79 -8.79
CA ASN A 41 5.44 7.10 -9.29
C ASN A 41 4.83 7.28 -10.68
N CYS A 42 3.56 7.67 -10.70
CA CYS A 42 2.79 7.82 -11.93
C CYS A 42 3.16 9.07 -12.74
N ARG A 43 4.33 9.07 -13.41
CA ARG A 43 4.85 10.04 -14.41
C ARG A 43 5.81 11.11 -13.87
N PHE A 44 6.68 11.64 -14.73
CA PHE A 44 7.68 12.68 -14.42
C PHE A 44 7.17 14.01 -13.84
N ASN A 45 5.86 14.17 -13.58
CA ASN A 45 5.28 15.42 -13.07
C ASN A 45 5.04 15.35 -11.55
N LYS A 46 5.93 15.99 -10.79
CA LYS A 46 6.04 15.91 -9.31
C LYS A 46 4.75 16.23 -8.53
N VAL A 47 3.79 16.93 -9.15
CA VAL A 47 2.55 17.38 -8.48
C VAL A 47 1.44 16.32 -8.49
N HIS A 48 1.48 15.34 -9.41
CA HIS A 48 0.43 14.33 -9.58
C HIS A 48 0.80 12.91 -9.08
N ASN A 49 1.96 12.75 -8.45
CA ASN A 49 2.52 11.44 -8.08
C ASN A 49 2.30 10.99 -6.65
N LEU A 50 1.40 11.65 -5.91
CA LEU A 50 1.22 11.42 -4.48
C LEU A 50 0.28 10.24 -4.19
N TRP A 51 0.20 9.26 -5.09
CA TRP A 51 -0.75 8.14 -4.94
C TRP A 51 -0.51 7.37 -3.64
N CYS A 52 0.75 7.04 -3.36
CA CYS A 52 1.13 6.34 -2.12
C CYS A 52 0.78 7.18 -0.88
N GLU A 53 1.04 8.48 -0.94
CA GLU A 53 0.73 9.43 0.14
C GLU A 53 -0.78 9.58 0.36
N GLN A 54 -1.60 9.56 -0.70
CA GLN A 54 -3.05 9.55 -0.59
C GLN A 54 -3.57 8.29 0.11
N GLN A 55 -2.99 7.12 -0.17
CA GLN A 55 -3.34 5.88 0.54
C GLN A 55 -2.96 5.98 2.02
N VAL A 56 -1.76 6.48 2.31
CA VAL A 56 -1.29 6.71 3.69
C VAL A 56 -2.17 7.71 4.42
N LEU A 57 -2.55 8.84 3.81
CA LEU A 57 -3.45 9.81 4.43
C LEU A 57 -4.86 9.25 4.65
N GLY A 58 -5.37 8.44 3.70
CA GLY A 58 -6.65 7.74 3.85
C GLY A 58 -6.62 6.75 5.01
N PHE A 59 -5.48 6.09 5.21
CA PHE A 59 -5.26 5.20 6.35
C PHE A 59 -5.14 5.98 7.67
N ILE A 60 -4.32 7.04 7.72
CA ILE A 60 -4.01 7.74 8.98
C ILE A 60 -5.20 8.55 9.50
N LYS A 61 -5.93 9.28 8.65
CA LYS A 61 -7.02 10.18 9.06
C LYS A 61 -8.05 9.55 10.04
N PRO A 62 -8.65 8.38 9.75
CA PRO A 62 -9.58 7.75 10.67
C PRO A 62 -8.91 7.25 11.96
N HIS A 63 -7.66 6.80 11.90
CA HIS A 63 -6.91 6.32 13.06
C HIS A 63 -6.45 7.46 13.99
N PHE A 64 -6.20 8.65 13.44
CA PHE A 64 -5.79 9.82 14.20
C PHE A 64 -6.98 10.49 14.93
N ASN A 65 -8.17 10.43 14.34
CA ASN A 65 -9.39 10.99 14.94
C ASN A 65 -9.96 10.14 16.08
N HIS A 66 -9.48 8.91 16.27
CA HIS A 66 -9.87 8.04 17.38
C HIS A 66 -9.04 8.25 18.65
N SER A 67 -8.01 9.10 18.58
CA SER A 67 -7.09 9.42 19.69
C SER A 67 -7.34 10.79 20.35
N GLN A 68 -8.52 11.40 20.15
CA GLN A 68 -9.01 12.53 20.95
C GLN A 68 -10.28 12.16 21.71
#